data_AF-A0A839FK05-F1
#
_entry.id   AF-A0A839FK05-F1
#
_cell.length_a   1.000
_cell.length_b   1.000
_cell.length_c   1.000
_cell.angle_alpha   90.00
_cell.angle_beta   90.00
_cell.angle_gamma   90.00
#
_symmetry.space_group_name_H-M   'P 1'
#
loop_
_entity.id
_entity.type
_entity.pdbx_description
1 polymer ?
#
loop_
_entity_poly.entity_id
_entity_poly.type
_entity_poly.pdbx_seq_one_letter_code
_entity_poly.pdbx_strand_id
1 'polypeptide(L)' 'MYDDLAMAAEFLKEISDTQSFALLDDPHRAAELRETLFRIEQRATLLGKSFKQRNVNERLRRSAFWTSAFSSSGR' A
#
# COMPACT_ATOMS: atom_id res chain seq x y z
N MET A 1 -6.33 -9.50 5.05
CA MET A 1 -4.86 -9.23 4.98
C MET A 1 -4.09 -10.53 5.08
N TYR A 2 -4.42 -11.39 6.05
CA TYR A 2 -3.82 -12.72 6.16
C TYR A 2 -4.19 -13.63 4.97
N ASP A 3 -5.42 -13.57 4.47
CA ASP A 3 -5.87 -14.50 3.42
C ASP A 3 -5.13 -14.34 2.08
N ASP A 4 -4.93 -13.11 1.60
CA ASP A 4 -4.23 -12.91 0.32
C ASP A 4 -2.73 -13.21 0.42
N LEU A 5 -2.09 -12.89 1.55
CA LEU A 5 -0.68 -13.22 1.77
C LEU A 5 -0.50 -14.73 1.95
N ALA A 6 -1.40 -15.40 2.67
CA ALA A 6 -1.40 -16.85 2.83
C ALA A 6 -1.62 -17.53 1.47
N MET A 7 -2.55 -17.04 0.65
CA MET A 7 -2.77 -17.53 -0.69
C MET A 7 -1.53 -17.37 -1.57
N ALA A 8 -0.89 -16.20 -1.60
CA ALA A 8 0.35 -16.00 -2.33
C ALA A 8 1.49 -16.90 -1.81
N ALA A 9 1.56 -17.15 -0.50
CA ALA A 9 2.54 -18.05 0.10
C ALA A 9 2.31 -19.52 -0.29
N GLU A 10 1.06 -19.97 -0.37
CA GLU A 10 0.74 -21.32 -0.87
C GLU A 10 1.14 -21.48 -2.34
N PHE A 11 0.93 -20.47 -3.19
CA PHE A 11 1.43 -20.50 -4.56
C PHE A 11 2.97 -20.60 -4.63
N LEU A 12 3.68 -19.83 -3.81
CA LEU A 12 5.15 -19.90 -3.75
C LEU A 12 5.65 -21.23 -3.21
N LYS A 13 4.92 -21.81 -2.25
CA LYS A 13 5.21 -23.14 -1.70
C LYS A 13 5.01 -24.22 -2.75
N GLU A 14 3.93 -24.18 -3.52
CA GLU A 14 3.72 -25.12 -4.63
C GLU A 14 4.83 -25.04 -5.68
N ILE A 15 5.27 -23.82 -6.04
CA ILE A 15 6.42 -23.64 -6.95
C ILE A 15 7.69 -24.25 -6.35
N SER A 16 7.93 -24.03 -5.06
CA SER A 16 9.09 -24.57 -4.34
C SER A 16 9.06 -26.10 -4.29
N ASP A 17 7.90 -26.68 -3.95
CA ASP A 17 7.71 -28.12 -3.79
C ASP A 17 7.80 -28.86 -5.14
N THR A 18 7.25 -28.26 -6.19
CA THR A 18 7.26 -28.84 -7.55
C THR A 18 8.50 -28.46 -8.37
N GLN A 19 9.30 -27.50 -7.88
CA GLN A 19 10.39 -26.85 -8.62
C GLN A 19 9.98 -26.37 -10.01
N SER A 20 8.71 -25.96 -10.14
CA SER A 20 8.07 -25.73 -11.43
C SER A 20 7.13 -24.54 -11.37
N PHE A 21 7.10 -23.78 -12.47
CA PHE A 21 6.14 -22.72 -12.69
C PHE A 21 4.92 -23.20 -13.51
N ALA A 22 4.69 -24.50 -13.62
CA ALA A 22 3.59 -25.07 -14.42
C ALA A 22 2.20 -24.55 -14.01
N LEU A 23 2.01 -24.06 -12.79
CA LEU A 23 0.77 -23.39 -12.39
C LEU A 23 0.49 -22.11 -13.20
N LEU A 24 1.52 -21.48 -13.77
CA LEU A 24 1.41 -20.31 -14.64
C LEU A 24 0.93 -20.68 -16.05
N ASP A 25 1.00 -21.96 -16.43
CA ASP A 25 0.47 -22.45 -17.71
C ASP A 25 -1.06 -22.59 -17.67
N ASP A 26 -1.65 -22.66 -16.47
CA ASP A 26 -3.09 -22.56 -16.28
C ASP A 26 -3.51 -21.07 -16.22
N PRO A 27 -4.26 -20.58 -17.22
CA PRO A 27 -4.62 -19.17 -17.31
C PRO A 27 -5.53 -18.70 -16.17
N HIS A 28 -6.34 -19.59 -15.59
CA HIS A 28 -7.18 -19.26 -14.45
C HIS A 28 -6.34 -19.06 -13.20
N ARG A 29 -5.42 -20.00 -12.93
CA ARG A 29 -4.54 -19.95 -11.76
C ARG A 29 -3.54 -18.79 -11.84
N ALA A 30 -3.00 -18.54 -13.02
CA ALA A 30 -2.14 -17.39 -13.27
C ALA A 30 -2.88 -16.06 -13.03
N ALA A 31 -4.15 -15.96 -13.44
CA ALA A 31 -4.98 -14.79 -13.18
C ALA A 31 -5.26 -14.58 -11.68
N GLU A 32 -5.57 -15.65 -10.96
CA GLU A 32 -5.82 -15.64 -9.52
C GLU A 32 -4.57 -15.19 -8.72
N LEU A 33 -3.40 -15.73 -9.05
CA LEU A 33 -2.14 -15.31 -8.45
C LEU A 33 -1.84 -13.83 -8.76
N ARG A 34 -2.03 -13.40 -10.00
CA ARG A 34 -1.80 -12.00 -10.42
C ARG A 34 -2.71 -11.03 -9.68
N GLU A 35 -4.00 -11.35 -9.55
CA GLU A 35 -4.95 -10.52 -8.83
C GLU A 35 -4.60 -10.44 -7.34
N THR A 36 -4.25 -11.57 -6.73
CA THR A 36 -3.81 -11.65 -5.34
C THR A 36 -2.58 -10.77 -5.08
N LEU A 37 -1.56 -10.88 -5.93
CA LEU A 37 -0.35 -10.05 -5.85
C LEU A 37 -0.67 -8.56 -6.04
N PHE A 38 -1.54 -8.21 -6.99
CA PHE A 38 -1.95 -6.84 -7.21
C PHE A 38 -2.68 -6.25 -6.00
N ARG A 39 -3.58 -7.00 -5.36
CA ARG A 39 -4.25 -6.58 -4.11
C ARG A 39 -3.26 -6.42 -2.97
N ILE A 40 -2.22 -7.25 -2.89
CA ILE A 40 -1.12 -7.09 -1.90
C ILE A 40 -0.35 -5.81 -2.19
N GLU A 41 0.05 -5.55 -3.43
CA GLU A 41 0.79 -4.35 -3.84
C GLU A 41 -0.01 -3.06 -3.60
N GLN A 42 -1.30 -3.05 -3.96
CA GLN A 42 -2.19 -1.93 -3.68
C GLN A 42 -2.25 -1.63 -2.18
N ARG A 43 -2.37 -2.66 -1.34
CA ARG A 43 -2.39 -2.48 0.12
C ARG A 43 -1.03 -2.07 0.68
N ALA A 44 0.07 -2.64 0.18
CA ALA A 44 1.41 -2.21 0.53
C ALA A 44 1.63 -0.72 0.18
N THR A 45 1.08 -0.26 -0.95
CA THR A 45 1.09 1.15 -1.36
C THR A 45 0.21 2.01 -0.44
N LEU A 46 -0.94 1.53 0.00
CA LEU A 46 -1.80 2.23 0.96
C LEU A 46 -1.17 2.30 2.36
N LEU A 47 -0.45 1.27 2.78
CA LEU A 47 0.30 1.22 4.03
C LEU A 47 1.61 2.03 3.97
N GLY A 48 2.23 2.10 2.79
CA GLY A 48 3.44 2.89 2.50
C GLY A 48 3.16 4.38 2.26
N LYS A 49 1.95 4.74 1.81
CA LYS A 49 1.45 6.11 1.88
C LYS A 49 0.99 6.38 3.31
N SER A 50 1.95 6.83 4.13
CA SER A 50 1.67 7.39 5.44
C SER A 50 0.43 8.29 5.40
N PHE A 51 -0.67 7.80 5.97
CA PHE A 51 -1.97 8.45 5.97
C PHE A 51 -1.98 9.83 6.70
N LYS A 52 -0.84 10.41 7.12
CA LYS A 52 -0.83 11.56 8.04
C LYS A 52 0.23 12.66 7.91
N GLN A 53 1.14 12.72 6.93
CA GLN A 53 2.15 13.81 6.95
C GLN A 53 1.92 14.98 5.98
N ARG A 54 1.61 14.78 4.69
CA ARG A 54 1.50 15.93 3.75
C ARG A 54 0.32 16.85 4.07
N ASN A 55 -0.88 16.31 4.30
CA ASN A 55 -2.09 17.12 4.54
C ASN A 55 -2.15 17.76 5.94
N VAL A 56 -1.55 17.13 6.96
CA VAL A 56 -1.53 17.69 8.33
C VAL A 56 -0.50 18.83 8.42
N ASN A 57 0.69 18.68 7.81
CA ASN A 57 1.69 19.76 7.79
C ASN A 57 1.17 21.00 7.03
N GLU A 58 0.45 20.84 5.92
CA GLU A 58 -0.12 21.99 5.19
C GLU A 58 -1.23 22.72 5.97
N ARG A 59 -2.06 22.00 6.73
CA ARG A 59 -3.08 22.61 7.60
C ARG A 59 -2.43 23.33 8.78
N LEU A 60 -1.44 22.71 9.43
CA LEU A 60 -0.69 23.30 10.55
C LEU A 60 0.17 24.50 10.11
N ARG A 61 0.79 24.44 8.92
CA ARG A 61 1.55 25.56 8.34
C ARG A 61 0.66 26.73 7.98
N ARG A 62 -0.54 26.48 7.43
CA ARG A 62 -1.54 27.55 7.20
C ARG A 62 -2.02 28.17 8.50
N SER A 63 -2.35 27.38 9.53
CA SER A 63 -2.79 27.95 10.81
C SER A 63 -1.71 28.80 11.49
N ALA A 64 -0.45 28.35 11.47
CA ALA A 64 0.66 29.12 12.04
C ALA A 64 0.89 30.46 11.31
N PHE A 65 0.73 30.49 9.98
CA PHE A 65 0.84 31.72 9.18
C PHE A 65 -0.25 32.75 9.52
N TRP A 66 -1.50 32.31 9.71
CA TRP A 66 -2.60 33.19 10.14
C TRP A 66 -2.40 33.72 11.56
N THR A 67 -1.82 32.93 12.48
CA THR A 67 -1.53 33.38 13.84
C THR A 67 -0.38 34.38 13.90
N SER A 68 0.67 34.23 13.08
CA SER A 68 1.79 35.19 13.04
C SER A 68 1.41 36.52 12.38
N ALA A 69 0.58 36.50 11.34
CA ALA A 69 0.17 37.72 10.62
C ALA A 69 -0.76 38.62 11.45
N PHE A 70 -1.53 38.05 12.38
CA PHE A 70 -2.42 38.79 13.27
C PHE A 70 -1.69 39.36 14.50
N SER A 71 -0.51 38.85 14.83
CA SER A 71 0.30 39.33 15.97
C SER A 71 1.26 40.47 15.62
N SER A 72 1.56 40.69 14.34
CA SER A 72 2.49 41.75 13.89
C SER A 72 1.80 43.04 13.46
N SER A 73 0.47 43.13 13.57
CA SER A 73 -0.35 44.30 13.18
C SER A 73 -0.91 45.06 14.39
N GLY A 74 -0.45 44.73 15.60
CA GLY A 74 -0.84 45.40 16.84
C GLY A 74 0.33 46.07 17.55
N ARG A 75 0.86 47.15 16.97
CA ARG A 75 1.40 48.28 17.72
C ARG A 75 1.57 49.51 16.84
#